data_AF-A0A0D8YB46-F1
#
_entry.id   AF-A0A0D8YB46-F1
#
_cell.length_a   1.000
_cell.length_b   1.000
_cell.length_c   1.000
_cell.angle_alpha   90.00
_cell.angle_beta   90.00
_cell.angle_gamma   90.00
#
_symmetry.space_group_name_H-M   'P 1'
#
loop_
_entity.id
_entity.type
_entity.pdbx_description
1 polymer ?
#
loop_
_entity_poly.entity_id
_entity_poly.type
_entity_poly.pdbx_seq_one_letter_code
_entity_poly.pdbx_strand_id
1 'polypeptide(L)'
;MKRRTRTEKERMGLERMQNPHYRARQMTSLARKIAVDIKQRTFMHQDVWKTVERIVLGKDSMETQFDRLKAALLPKHADVLVLLSLLADESVLPPELLTSPLRRAYHGAVQMLLAIEAYCHGTRSRSSNTRSLLKTIGSMGQTLGELEFCDRLADLLGNERPLWNYIRQWLPLTYDEKVGSADFEFVDLCSRTDSEIVENGGAECIDDLNAVLGAPPPRKGGSLQVNAGQLNFLQNGVYVPVLVSKAEVRDGHLEDVGKECTEPTWTKEVDMFILKTYNDIDGSNDEVVNELAQKIPYSKENIERRLNFLVSLF
;
A
#
# COMPACT_ATOMS: atom_id res chain seq x y z
N MET A 1 -20.56 31.82 -9.99
CA MET A 1 -19.98 30.57 -10.53
C MET A 1 -19.95 29.55 -9.40
N LYS A 2 -20.70 28.44 -9.49
CA LYS A 2 -20.85 27.47 -8.38
C LYS A 2 -19.49 26.81 -8.09
N ARG A 3 -19.04 26.81 -6.83
CA ARG A 3 -17.78 26.17 -6.41
C ARG A 3 -17.99 24.66 -6.44
N ARG A 4 -17.19 23.94 -7.23
CA ARG A 4 -17.26 22.47 -7.33
C ARG A 4 -16.91 21.83 -5.99
N THR A 5 -17.62 20.75 -5.64
CA THR A 5 -17.33 19.96 -4.45
C THR A 5 -16.04 19.15 -4.63
N ARG A 6 -15.47 18.65 -3.53
CA ARG A 6 -14.28 17.78 -3.56
C ARG A 6 -14.55 16.53 -4.40
N THR A 7 -15.66 15.85 -4.13
CA THR A 7 -16.10 14.64 -4.83
C THR A 7 -16.26 14.86 -6.33
N GLU A 8 -16.81 16.00 -6.75
CA GLU A 8 -16.95 16.32 -8.18
C GLU A 8 -15.60 16.47 -8.87
N LYS A 9 -14.60 17.08 -8.20
CA LYS A 9 -13.23 17.20 -8.73
C LYS A 9 -12.55 15.84 -8.83
N GLU A 10 -12.61 15.05 -7.77
CA GLU A 10 -12.03 13.70 -7.72
C GLU A 10 -12.58 12.83 -8.85
N ARG A 11 -13.90 12.86 -9.07
CA ARG A 11 -14.58 12.18 -10.18
C ARG A 11 -14.07 12.65 -11.55
N MET A 12 -13.98 13.96 -11.78
CA MET A 12 -13.45 14.51 -13.04
C MET A 12 -11.98 14.13 -13.29
N GLY A 13 -11.17 14.08 -12.23
CA GLY A 13 -9.78 13.64 -12.31
C GLY A 13 -9.68 12.17 -12.70
N LEU A 14 -10.47 11.32 -12.03
CA LEU A 14 -10.54 9.88 -12.30
C LEU A 14 -11.03 9.57 -13.73
N GLU A 15 -12.12 10.22 -14.17
CA GLU A 15 -12.62 10.11 -15.54
C GLU A 15 -11.55 10.46 -16.57
N ARG A 16 -10.71 11.45 -16.28
CA ARG A 16 -9.63 11.86 -17.18
C ARG A 16 -8.49 10.83 -17.21
N MET A 17 -8.13 10.26 -16.06
CA MET A 17 -7.13 9.19 -15.98
C MET A 17 -7.56 7.94 -16.76
N GLN A 18 -8.85 7.61 -16.71
CA GLN A 18 -9.41 6.43 -17.39
C GLN A 18 -9.73 6.67 -18.87
N ASN A 19 -9.53 7.89 -19.38
CA ASN A 19 -9.91 8.22 -20.76
C ASN A 19 -8.88 7.69 -21.79
N PRO A 20 -9.26 6.71 -22.64
CA PRO A 20 -8.33 6.07 -23.57
C PRO A 20 -7.82 7.04 -24.66
N HIS A 21 -8.68 7.93 -25.16
CA HIS A 21 -8.27 8.92 -26.16
C HIS A 21 -7.28 9.93 -25.60
N TYR A 22 -7.49 10.35 -24.35
CA TYR A 22 -6.54 11.22 -23.67
C TYR A 22 -5.20 10.51 -23.45
N ARG A 23 -5.25 9.25 -23.02
CA ARG A 23 -4.07 8.41 -22.85
C ARG A 23 -3.27 8.25 -24.15
N ALA A 24 -3.94 8.00 -25.27
CA ALA A 24 -3.28 7.93 -26.59
C ALA A 24 -2.57 9.24 -26.97
N ARG A 25 -3.18 10.40 -26.65
CA ARG A 25 -2.55 11.72 -26.86
C ARG A 25 -1.34 11.92 -25.95
N GLN A 26 -1.42 11.50 -24.69
CA GLN A 26 -0.30 11.54 -23.76
C GLN A 26 0.87 10.68 -24.27
N MET A 27 0.59 9.44 -24.69
CA MET A 27 1.61 8.53 -25.25
C MET A 27 2.25 9.10 -26.51
N THR A 28 1.47 9.74 -27.39
CA THR A 28 1.99 10.43 -28.57
C THR A 28 2.94 11.58 -28.19
N SER A 29 2.59 12.35 -27.14
CA SER A 29 3.45 13.43 -26.62
C SER A 29 4.72 12.88 -25.98
N LEU A 30 4.61 11.78 -25.23
CA LEU A 30 5.72 11.08 -24.62
C LEU A 30 6.68 10.53 -25.68
N ALA A 31 6.18 9.89 -26.73
CA ALA A 31 6.98 9.38 -27.84
C ALA A 31 7.83 10.48 -28.49
N ARG A 32 7.27 11.67 -28.71
CA ARG A 32 8.02 12.82 -29.23
C ARG A 32 9.12 13.26 -28.27
N LYS A 33 8.84 13.31 -26.97
CA LYS A 33 9.85 13.69 -25.96
C LYS A 33 10.97 12.66 -25.88
N ILE A 34 10.63 11.36 -25.91
CA ILE A 34 11.61 10.27 -25.94
C ILE A 34 12.48 10.37 -27.19
N ALA A 35 11.90 10.59 -28.37
CA ALA A 35 12.66 10.77 -29.60
C ALA A 35 13.65 11.95 -29.52
N VAL A 36 13.21 13.09 -28.96
CA VAL A 36 14.09 14.27 -28.75
C VAL A 36 15.19 13.97 -27.75
N ASP A 37 14.89 13.31 -26.63
CA ASP A 37 15.84 12.93 -25.59
C ASP A 37 16.89 11.95 -26.13
N ILE A 38 16.47 10.89 -26.84
CA ILE A 38 17.39 9.94 -27.47
C ILE A 38 18.31 10.67 -28.44
N LYS A 39 17.77 11.52 -29.32
CA LYS A 39 18.57 12.31 -30.27
C LYS A 39 19.59 13.21 -29.57
N GLN A 40 19.25 13.78 -28.43
CA GLN A 40 20.16 14.58 -27.61
C GLN A 40 21.25 13.72 -26.95
N ARG A 41 20.90 12.56 -26.39
CA ARG A 41 21.86 11.62 -25.78
C ARG A 41 22.83 11.04 -26.80
N THR A 42 22.35 10.76 -28.01
CA THR A 42 23.17 10.25 -29.11
C THR A 42 23.74 11.36 -29.99
N PHE A 43 23.83 12.61 -29.51
CA PHE A 43 24.30 13.73 -30.33
C PHE A 43 25.71 13.50 -30.89
N MET A 44 26.61 12.92 -30.10
CA MET A 44 27.98 12.55 -30.52
C MET A 44 28.03 11.23 -31.33
N HIS A 45 26.93 10.50 -31.39
CA HIS A 45 26.78 9.20 -32.06
C HIS A 45 25.58 9.25 -33.02
N GLN A 46 25.61 10.18 -33.97
CA GLN A 46 24.48 10.39 -34.89
C GLN A 46 24.17 9.17 -35.76
N ASP A 47 25.14 8.29 -35.97
CA ASP A 47 24.99 6.98 -36.59
C ASP A 47 24.05 6.06 -35.79
N VAL A 48 24.10 6.11 -34.46
CA VAL A 48 23.17 5.39 -33.57
C VAL A 48 21.75 5.91 -33.75
N TRP A 49 21.54 7.24 -33.73
CA TRP A 49 20.23 7.84 -34.00
C TRP A 49 19.67 7.41 -35.36
N LYS A 50 20.48 7.52 -36.42
CA LYS A 50 20.07 7.14 -37.78
C LYS A 50 19.73 5.64 -37.87
N THR A 51 20.43 4.81 -37.11
CA THR A 51 20.17 3.36 -37.07
C THR A 51 18.86 3.06 -36.36
N VAL A 52 18.61 3.68 -35.19
CA VAL A 52 17.33 3.59 -34.47
C VAL A 52 16.17 4.07 -35.36
N GLU A 53 16.31 5.24 -35.98
CA GLU A 53 15.30 5.81 -36.87
C GLU A 53 15.00 4.88 -38.06
N ARG A 54 16.04 4.31 -38.67
CA ARG A 54 15.88 3.34 -39.78
C ARG A 54 15.15 2.07 -39.33
N ILE A 55 15.45 1.56 -38.13
CA ILE A 55 14.81 0.34 -37.62
C ILE A 55 13.33 0.60 -37.31
N VAL A 56 13.03 1.69 -36.60
CA VAL A 56 11.66 2.03 -36.16
C VAL A 56 10.75 2.41 -37.33
N LEU A 57 11.29 3.09 -38.35
CA LEU A 57 10.55 3.42 -39.58
C LEU A 57 10.56 2.29 -40.62
N GLY A 58 11.17 1.15 -40.28
CA GLY A 58 11.21 -0.03 -41.12
C GLY A 58 9.83 -0.65 -41.34
N LYS A 59 9.75 -1.57 -42.30
CA LYS A 59 8.52 -2.34 -42.60
C LYS A 59 8.49 -3.70 -41.90
N ASP A 60 9.53 -4.04 -41.14
CA ASP A 60 9.61 -5.31 -40.41
C ASP A 60 8.56 -5.36 -39.29
N SER A 61 8.25 -6.55 -38.80
CA SER A 61 7.39 -6.72 -37.62
C SER A 61 8.03 -6.06 -36.39
N MET A 62 7.21 -5.67 -35.41
CA MET A 62 7.73 -5.04 -34.17
C MET A 62 8.74 -5.93 -33.43
N GLU A 63 8.53 -7.24 -33.42
CA GLU A 63 9.47 -8.22 -32.84
C GLU A 63 10.85 -8.13 -33.51
N THR A 64 10.89 -8.18 -34.85
CA THR A 64 12.14 -8.07 -35.61
C THR A 64 12.80 -6.70 -35.45
N GLN A 65 11.99 -5.64 -35.32
CA GLN A 65 12.51 -4.32 -35.00
C GLN A 65 13.21 -4.30 -33.63
N PHE A 66 12.62 -4.92 -32.60
CA PHE A 66 13.23 -5.01 -31.28
C PHE A 66 14.50 -5.85 -31.26
N ASP A 67 14.58 -6.94 -32.03
CA ASP A 67 15.81 -7.73 -32.16
C ASP A 67 16.94 -6.92 -32.78
N ARG A 68 16.64 -6.13 -33.82
CA ARG A 68 17.62 -5.22 -34.44
C ARG A 68 18.00 -4.08 -33.50
N LEU A 69 17.06 -3.52 -32.74
CA LEU A 69 17.34 -2.50 -31.72
C LEU A 69 18.24 -3.06 -30.62
N LYS A 70 17.99 -4.29 -30.14
CA LYS A 70 18.86 -4.99 -29.18
C LYS A 70 20.29 -5.10 -29.72
N ALA A 71 20.45 -5.58 -30.95
CA ALA A 71 21.76 -5.71 -31.58
C ALA A 71 22.50 -4.38 -31.78
N ALA A 72 21.77 -3.29 -32.05
CA ALA A 72 22.35 -1.97 -32.29
C ALA A 72 22.68 -1.20 -31.01
N LEU A 73 21.88 -1.37 -29.95
CA LEU A 73 21.95 -0.53 -28.75
C LEU A 73 22.68 -1.22 -27.59
N LEU A 74 22.64 -2.55 -27.48
CA LEU A 74 23.27 -3.23 -26.36
C LEU A 74 24.76 -3.49 -26.59
N PRO A 75 25.58 -3.43 -25.52
CA PRO A 75 25.23 -3.04 -24.15
C PRO A 75 25.25 -1.51 -23.91
N LYS A 76 25.78 -0.73 -24.86
CA LYS A 76 26.20 0.67 -24.66
C LYS A 76 25.06 1.67 -24.37
N HIS A 77 23.87 1.39 -24.88
CA HIS A 77 22.70 2.28 -24.86
C HIS A 77 21.44 1.52 -24.38
N ALA A 78 21.58 0.76 -23.30
CA ALA A 78 20.48 -0.01 -22.72
C ALA A 78 19.30 0.87 -22.26
N ASP A 79 19.58 2.09 -21.81
CA ASP A 79 18.58 3.10 -21.43
C ASP A 79 17.72 3.54 -22.63
N VAL A 80 18.34 3.74 -23.79
CA VAL A 80 17.63 4.06 -25.05
C VAL A 80 16.69 2.94 -25.45
N LEU A 81 17.15 1.68 -25.37
CA LEU A 81 16.32 0.51 -25.65
C LEU A 81 15.12 0.42 -24.69
N VAL A 82 15.35 0.65 -23.39
CA VAL A 82 14.29 0.70 -22.38
C VAL A 82 13.27 1.77 -22.73
N LEU A 83 13.71 3.01 -23.03
CA LEU A 83 12.80 4.11 -23.39
C LEU A 83 11.92 3.79 -24.60
N LEU A 84 12.50 3.18 -25.64
CA LEU A 84 11.74 2.75 -26.83
C LEU A 84 10.73 1.65 -26.48
N SER A 85 11.09 0.72 -25.60
CA SER A 85 10.20 -0.36 -25.15
C SER A 85 8.96 0.13 -24.39
N LEU A 86 8.98 1.35 -23.83
CA LEU A 86 7.83 1.95 -23.15
C LEU A 86 6.73 2.39 -24.11
N LEU A 87 7.03 2.48 -25.41
CA LEU A 87 6.10 2.92 -26.44
C LEU A 87 5.38 1.77 -27.14
N ALA A 88 5.86 0.53 -26.95
CA ALA A 88 5.29 -0.67 -27.54
C ALA A 88 4.40 -1.42 -26.53
N ASP A 89 3.50 -2.24 -27.07
CA ASP A 89 2.68 -3.15 -26.27
C ASP A 89 3.56 -4.26 -25.66
N GLU A 90 3.24 -4.71 -24.46
CA GLU A 90 4.03 -5.76 -23.78
C GLU A 90 3.99 -7.10 -24.53
N SER A 91 2.92 -7.37 -25.27
CA SER A 91 2.75 -8.59 -26.07
C SER A 91 3.78 -8.76 -27.19
N VAL A 92 4.39 -7.67 -27.67
CA VAL A 92 5.38 -7.68 -28.76
C VAL A 92 6.81 -7.48 -28.27
N LEU A 93 7.01 -7.33 -26.96
CA LEU A 93 8.32 -7.08 -26.39
C LEU A 93 9.08 -8.39 -26.15
N PRO A 94 10.41 -8.40 -26.39
CA PRO A 94 11.27 -9.50 -25.99
C PRO A 94 11.16 -9.82 -24.48
N PRO A 95 11.13 -11.10 -24.06
CA PRO A 95 10.99 -11.50 -22.66
C PRO A 95 12.05 -10.91 -21.72
N GLU A 96 13.26 -10.66 -22.22
CA GLU A 96 14.35 -10.09 -21.41
C GLU A 96 14.09 -8.63 -21.05
N LEU A 97 13.34 -7.90 -21.89
CA LEU A 97 12.92 -6.53 -21.57
C LEU A 97 11.80 -6.52 -20.54
N LEU A 98 10.87 -7.48 -20.60
CA LEU A 98 9.77 -7.60 -19.62
C LEU A 98 10.28 -7.92 -18.21
N THR A 99 11.34 -8.72 -18.11
CA THR A 99 11.98 -9.10 -16.84
C THR A 99 13.02 -8.08 -16.37
N SER A 100 13.40 -7.11 -17.20
CA SER A 100 14.38 -6.08 -16.86
C SER A 100 13.91 -5.21 -15.69
N PRO A 101 14.66 -5.16 -14.56
CA PRO A 101 14.34 -4.27 -13.44
C PRO A 101 14.33 -2.80 -13.85
N LEU A 102 15.24 -2.41 -14.75
CA LEU A 102 15.33 -1.05 -15.27
C LEU A 102 14.07 -0.66 -16.06
N ARG A 103 13.59 -1.56 -16.95
CA ARG A 103 12.34 -1.31 -17.67
C ARG A 103 11.17 -1.20 -16.71
N ARG A 104 11.05 -2.09 -15.73
CA ARG A 104 9.95 -2.07 -14.75
C ARG A 104 9.92 -0.75 -13.98
N ALA A 105 11.07 -0.26 -13.53
CA ALA A 105 11.20 1.02 -12.84
C ALA A 105 10.75 2.19 -13.74
N TYR A 106 11.25 2.23 -14.99
CA TYR A 106 10.88 3.28 -15.95
C TYR A 106 9.40 3.22 -16.33
N HIS A 107 8.85 2.02 -16.49
CA HIS A 107 7.45 1.81 -16.77
C HIS A 107 6.59 2.36 -15.63
N GLY A 108 6.86 1.97 -14.39
CA GLY A 108 6.15 2.49 -13.21
C GLY A 108 6.23 4.01 -13.11
N ALA A 109 7.42 4.59 -13.29
CA ALA A 109 7.60 6.04 -13.28
C ALA A 109 6.78 6.73 -14.37
N VAL A 110 6.76 6.21 -15.61
CA VAL A 110 5.93 6.74 -16.69
C VAL A 110 4.44 6.62 -16.34
N GLN A 111 4.00 5.50 -15.78
CA GLN A 111 2.60 5.34 -15.36
C GLN A 111 2.19 6.38 -14.32
N MET A 112 3.03 6.64 -13.32
CA MET A 112 2.81 7.68 -12.31
C MET A 112 2.74 9.07 -12.94
N LEU A 113 3.72 9.43 -13.80
CA LEU A 113 3.77 10.74 -14.45
C LEU A 113 2.53 11.02 -15.31
N LEU A 114 2.08 10.02 -16.07
CA LEU A 114 0.90 10.14 -16.92
C LEU A 114 -0.40 10.21 -16.11
N ALA A 115 -0.48 9.47 -15.00
CA ALA A 115 -1.62 9.56 -14.08
C ALA A 115 -1.72 10.95 -13.43
N ILE A 116 -0.61 11.49 -12.91
CA ILE A 116 -0.54 12.83 -12.31
C ILE A 116 -0.98 13.89 -13.32
N GLU A 117 -0.46 13.82 -14.55
CA GLU A 117 -0.78 14.76 -15.61
C GLU A 117 -2.27 14.71 -15.99
N ALA A 118 -2.80 13.50 -16.20
CA ALA A 118 -4.21 13.31 -16.56
C ALA A 118 -5.15 13.78 -15.46
N TYR A 119 -4.85 13.41 -14.21
CA TYR A 119 -5.65 13.81 -13.06
C TYR A 119 -5.67 15.33 -12.88
N CYS A 120 -4.50 15.98 -12.85
CA CYS A 120 -4.41 17.44 -12.70
C CYS A 120 -5.11 18.17 -13.86
N HIS A 121 -5.00 17.65 -15.09
CA HIS A 121 -5.73 18.20 -16.23
C HIS A 121 -7.25 18.01 -16.07
N GLY A 122 -7.70 16.87 -15.57
CA GLY A 122 -9.11 16.52 -15.38
C GLY A 122 -9.80 17.39 -14.34
N THR A 123 -9.17 17.57 -13.16
CA THR A 123 -9.71 18.39 -12.07
C THR A 123 -9.81 19.88 -12.45
N ARG A 124 -9.10 20.32 -13.51
CA ARG A 124 -8.97 21.73 -13.92
C ARG A 124 -8.59 22.63 -12.76
N SER A 125 -7.80 22.10 -11.83
CA SER A 125 -7.42 22.85 -10.64
C SER A 125 -6.57 24.06 -11.05
N ARG A 126 -7.07 25.26 -10.75
CA ARG A 126 -6.33 26.51 -10.99
C ARG A 126 -5.09 26.64 -10.09
N SER A 127 -5.02 25.87 -9.01
CA SER A 127 -3.96 25.97 -8.00
C SER A 127 -2.79 25.01 -8.20
N SER A 128 -2.94 23.91 -8.96
CA SER A 128 -1.85 22.96 -9.19
C SER A 128 -1.27 23.12 -10.59
N ASN A 129 -0.14 23.82 -10.66
CA ASN A 129 0.69 23.79 -11.86
C ASN A 129 1.35 22.40 -11.95
N THR A 130 0.84 21.51 -12.80
CA THR A 130 1.39 20.16 -13.02
C THR A 130 2.90 20.18 -13.25
N ARG A 131 3.43 21.20 -13.95
CA ARG A 131 4.88 21.35 -14.16
C ARG A 131 5.62 21.60 -12.85
N SER A 132 5.07 22.42 -11.95
CA SER A 132 5.67 22.67 -10.65
C SER A 132 5.65 21.42 -9.79
N LEU A 133 4.52 20.70 -9.78
CA LEU A 133 4.37 19.43 -9.05
C LEU A 133 5.42 18.41 -9.50
N LEU A 134 5.57 18.21 -10.81
CA LEU A 134 6.56 17.29 -11.36
C LEU A 134 8.01 17.72 -11.07
N LYS A 135 8.28 19.03 -11.05
CA LYS A 135 9.60 19.55 -10.63
C LYS A 135 9.88 19.26 -9.16
N THR A 136 8.88 19.43 -8.28
CA THR A 136 9.00 19.09 -6.86
C THR A 136 9.30 17.60 -6.71
N ILE A 137 8.56 16.73 -7.39
CA ILE A 137 8.81 15.28 -7.38
C ILE A 137 10.23 14.95 -7.86
N GLY A 138 10.68 15.56 -8.96
CA GLY A 138 12.03 15.39 -9.46
C GLY A 138 13.10 15.83 -8.46
N SER A 139 12.89 16.96 -7.77
CA SER A 139 13.79 17.45 -6.73
C SER A 139 13.85 16.51 -5.53
N MET A 140 12.70 16.01 -5.07
CA MET A 140 12.62 15.05 -3.97
C MET A 140 13.42 13.78 -4.27
N GLY A 141 13.30 13.25 -5.50
CA GLY A 141 14.05 12.06 -5.91
C GLY A 141 15.56 12.26 -6.03
N GLN A 142 16.06 13.50 -6.04
CA GLN A 142 17.49 13.80 -6.02
C GLN A 142 18.06 14.02 -4.62
N THR A 143 17.21 14.38 -3.65
CA THR A 143 17.63 14.82 -2.32
C THR A 143 17.27 13.87 -1.20
N LEU A 144 16.24 13.03 -1.38
CA LEU A 144 15.69 12.17 -0.32
C LEU A 144 16.10 10.71 -0.52
N GLY A 145 16.14 9.96 0.59
CA GLY A 145 16.21 8.50 0.56
C GLY A 145 14.89 7.87 0.08
N GLU A 146 14.90 6.58 -0.26
CA GLU A 146 13.73 5.89 -0.85
C GLU A 146 12.48 5.92 0.04
N LEU A 147 12.64 5.68 1.35
CA LEU A 147 11.54 5.72 2.32
C LEU A 147 10.99 7.15 2.49
N GLU A 148 11.88 8.13 2.69
CA GLU A 148 11.52 9.54 2.82
C GLU A 148 10.82 10.07 1.56
N PHE A 149 11.26 9.62 0.38
CA PHE A 149 10.61 9.96 -0.88
C PHE A 149 9.18 9.43 -0.92
N CYS A 150 8.94 8.18 -0.51
CA CYS A 150 7.61 7.58 -0.47
C CYS A 150 6.68 8.33 0.49
N ASP A 151 7.15 8.62 1.71
CA ASP A 151 6.40 9.40 2.71
C ASP A 151 6.07 10.79 2.19
N ARG A 152 7.05 11.48 1.60
CA ARG A 152 6.84 12.84 1.08
C ARG A 152 5.94 12.88 -0.14
N LEU A 153 5.96 11.83 -0.97
CA LEU A 153 5.04 11.69 -2.09
C LEU A 153 3.61 11.43 -1.60
N ALA A 154 3.44 10.66 -0.53
CA ALA A 154 2.15 10.44 0.13
C ALA A 154 1.61 11.74 0.72
N ASP A 155 2.42 12.55 1.40
CA ASP A 155 2.02 13.87 1.90
C ASP A 155 1.50 14.77 0.76
N LEU A 156 2.18 14.71 -0.39
CA LEU A 156 1.93 15.59 -1.53
C LEU A 156 0.66 15.23 -2.30
N LEU A 157 0.34 13.92 -2.41
CA LEU A 157 -0.70 13.39 -3.27
C LEU A 157 -1.82 12.64 -2.52
N GLY A 158 -1.64 12.31 -1.25
CA GLY A 158 -2.57 11.49 -0.45
C GLY A 158 -3.95 12.11 -0.26
N ASN A 159 -4.02 13.45 -0.28
CA ASN A 159 -5.30 14.17 -0.27
C ASN A 159 -6.15 13.90 -1.53
N GLU A 160 -5.53 13.54 -2.65
CA GLU A 160 -6.16 13.20 -3.91
C GLU A 160 -6.34 11.67 -4.00
N ARG A 161 -7.27 11.13 -3.20
CA ARG A 161 -7.43 9.67 -2.99
C ARG A 161 -7.43 8.83 -4.26
N PRO A 162 -8.17 9.17 -5.35
CA PRO A 162 -8.15 8.35 -6.56
C PRO A 162 -6.77 8.31 -7.24
N LEU A 163 -6.05 9.43 -7.22
CA LEU A 163 -4.70 9.53 -7.78
C LEU A 163 -3.70 8.74 -6.93
N TRP A 164 -3.75 8.92 -5.61
CA TRP A 164 -2.86 8.23 -4.67
C TRP A 164 -3.02 6.71 -4.74
N ASN A 165 -4.27 6.22 -4.76
CA ASN A 165 -4.57 4.79 -4.85
C ASN A 165 -4.02 4.13 -6.11
N TYR A 166 -3.88 4.89 -7.21
CA TYR A 166 -3.22 4.43 -8.43
C TYR A 166 -1.70 4.49 -8.29
N ILE A 167 -1.15 5.61 -7.81
CA ILE A 167 0.29 5.84 -7.71
C ILE A 167 0.97 4.84 -6.77
N ARG A 168 0.35 4.55 -5.62
CA ARG A 168 0.93 3.66 -4.61
C ARG A 168 1.25 2.26 -5.12
N GLN A 169 0.54 1.79 -6.16
CA GLN A 169 0.76 0.48 -6.79
C GLN A 169 2.08 0.40 -7.56
N TRP A 170 2.64 1.56 -7.93
CA TRP A 170 3.88 1.67 -8.69
C TRP A 170 5.09 2.03 -7.82
N LEU A 171 4.90 2.15 -6.51
CA LEU A 171 6.00 2.43 -5.59
C LEU A 171 6.95 1.22 -5.48
N PRO A 172 8.25 1.47 -5.37
CA PRO A 172 9.25 0.40 -5.23
C PRO A 172 9.16 -0.34 -3.88
N LEU A 173 8.57 0.29 -2.87
CA LEU A 173 8.38 -0.26 -1.53
C LEU A 173 6.89 -0.36 -1.21
N THR A 174 6.50 -1.39 -0.46
CA THR A 174 5.16 -1.49 0.12
C THR A 174 4.98 -0.33 1.08
N TYR A 175 4.26 0.70 0.63
CA TYR A 175 3.91 1.85 1.46
C TYR A 175 2.92 1.41 2.52
N ASP A 176 3.33 1.48 3.79
CA ASP A 176 2.46 1.21 4.92
C ASP A 176 1.70 2.48 5.27
N GLU A 177 0.43 2.53 4.88
CA GLU A 177 -0.41 3.72 5.04
C GLU A 177 -0.70 3.93 6.53
N LYS A 178 -0.13 5.00 7.09
CA LYS A 178 -0.40 5.42 8.46
C LYS A 178 -1.79 6.07 8.51
N VAL A 179 -2.83 5.24 8.56
CA VAL A 179 -4.22 5.70 8.66
C VAL A 179 -4.42 6.40 10.00
N GLY A 180 -4.67 7.70 9.95
CA GLY A 180 -4.96 8.51 11.13
C GLY A 180 -6.46 8.56 11.44
N SER A 181 -6.82 8.89 12.67
CA SER A 181 -8.21 9.06 13.11
C SER A 181 -8.99 10.10 12.27
N ALA A 182 -8.26 11.03 11.64
CA ALA A 182 -8.81 12.09 10.79
C ALA A 182 -9.13 11.64 9.36
N ASP A 183 -8.73 10.43 8.94
CA ASP A 183 -9.01 9.88 7.61
C ASP A 183 -10.40 9.23 7.52
N PHE A 184 -11.05 9.03 8.68
CA PHE A 184 -12.43 8.58 8.77
C PHE A 184 -13.39 9.76 8.65
N GLU A 185 -14.36 9.64 7.73
CA GLU A 185 -15.49 10.55 7.69
C GLU A 185 -16.49 10.12 8.78
N PHE A 186 -16.78 11.02 9.72
CA PHE A 186 -17.80 10.78 10.73
C PHE A 186 -19.16 10.86 10.04
N VAL A 187 -19.77 9.71 9.77
CA VAL A 187 -21.14 9.62 9.29
C VAL A 187 -22.05 9.78 10.49
N ASP A 188 -22.76 10.91 10.57
CA ASP A 188 -23.81 11.10 11.55
C ASP A 188 -25.04 10.27 11.13
N LEU A 189 -25.27 9.17 11.83
CA LEU A 189 -26.41 8.29 11.61
C LEU A 189 -27.70 8.85 12.23
N CYS A 190 -27.62 9.88 13.09
CA CYS A 190 -28.78 10.46 13.77
C CYS A 190 -29.58 11.42 12.88
N SER A 191 -28.96 11.94 11.80
CA SER A 191 -29.60 12.89 10.88
C SER A 191 -30.11 12.25 9.59
N ARG A 192 -29.91 10.94 9.40
CA ARG A 192 -30.40 10.20 8.22
C ARG A 192 -31.78 9.61 8.47
N THR A 193 -32.67 9.74 7.50
CA THR A 193 -33.91 8.97 7.43
C THR A 193 -33.62 7.55 6.97
N ASP A 194 -34.34 6.55 7.47
CA ASP A 194 -34.17 5.11 7.16
C ASP A 194 -34.06 4.80 5.66
N SER A 195 -34.70 5.62 4.82
CA SER A 195 -34.67 5.53 3.36
C SER A 195 -33.26 5.75 2.76
N GLU A 196 -32.39 6.53 3.40
CA GLU A 196 -31.02 6.85 2.92
C GLU A 196 -29.98 5.79 3.34
N ILE A 197 -30.32 4.93 4.30
CA ILE A 197 -29.44 3.87 4.83
C ILE A 197 -29.48 2.66 3.90
N VAL A 198 -30.65 2.38 3.30
CA VAL A 198 -30.87 1.24 2.38
C VAL A 198 -30.15 1.42 1.04
N GLU A 199 -30.01 2.65 0.52
CA GLU A 199 -29.35 2.89 -0.77
C GLU A 199 -27.81 2.69 -0.75
N ASN A 200 -27.17 2.68 0.44
CA ASN A 200 -25.72 2.54 0.57
C ASN A 200 -25.24 1.10 0.81
N GLY A 201 -26.13 0.10 0.73
CA GLY A 201 -25.77 -1.31 0.53
C GLY A 201 -24.78 -1.92 1.55
N GLY A 202 -24.79 -1.52 2.82
CA GLY A 202 -23.80 -2.04 3.77
C GLY A 202 -24.03 -1.86 5.27
N ALA A 203 -25.18 -1.35 5.71
CA ALA A 203 -25.47 -1.25 7.14
C ALA A 203 -26.66 -2.16 7.50
N GLU A 204 -26.41 -3.15 8.35
CA GLU A 204 -27.46 -3.95 8.98
C GLU A 204 -28.01 -3.17 10.18
N CYS A 205 -29.31 -2.91 10.19
CA CYS A 205 -29.98 -2.36 11.37
C CYS A 205 -30.16 -3.46 12.40
N ILE A 206 -29.64 -3.23 13.60
CA ILE A 206 -29.84 -4.12 14.75
C ILE A 206 -30.97 -3.54 15.60
N ASP A 207 -32.16 -4.12 15.48
CA ASP A 207 -33.35 -3.67 16.21
C ASP A 207 -33.37 -4.14 17.68
N ASP A 208 -32.69 -5.25 17.99
CA ASP A 208 -32.52 -5.76 19.36
C ASP A 208 -31.07 -6.11 19.65
N LEU A 209 -30.43 -5.24 20.43
CA LEU A 209 -29.04 -5.40 20.84
C LEU A 209 -28.81 -6.67 21.69
N ASN A 210 -29.82 -7.11 22.45
CA ASN A 210 -29.70 -8.31 23.29
C ASN A 210 -29.78 -9.59 22.46
N ALA A 211 -30.49 -9.56 21.32
CA ALA A 211 -30.54 -10.69 20.39
C ALA A 211 -29.17 -10.94 19.73
N VAL A 212 -28.41 -9.87 19.45
CA VAL A 212 -27.09 -9.97 18.80
C VAL A 212 -25.96 -10.24 19.79
N LEU A 213 -25.98 -9.59 20.96
CA LEU A 213 -24.90 -9.71 21.95
C LEU A 213 -25.11 -10.85 22.96
N GLY A 214 -26.28 -11.51 22.91
CA GLY A 214 -26.68 -12.52 23.86
C GLY A 214 -27.21 -11.93 25.18
N ALA A 215 -27.95 -12.75 25.93
CA ALA A 215 -28.47 -12.35 27.24
C ALA A 215 -27.30 -12.19 28.25
N PRO A 216 -27.21 -11.07 28.99
CA PRO A 216 -26.16 -10.90 29.99
C PRO A 216 -26.26 -11.97 31.10
N PRO A 217 -25.13 -12.41 31.68
CA PRO A 217 -25.15 -13.40 32.74
C PRO A 217 -25.93 -12.89 33.96
N PRO A 218 -26.67 -13.76 34.67
CA PRO A 218 -27.70 -13.38 35.64
C PRO A 218 -27.20 -12.61 36.87
N ARG A 219 -25.89 -12.39 37.01
CA ARG A 219 -25.27 -11.67 38.14
C ARG A 219 -24.84 -10.24 37.81
N LYS A 220 -24.92 -9.76 36.56
CA LYS A 220 -24.52 -8.39 36.19
C LYS A 220 -25.33 -7.83 35.01
N GLY A 221 -26.44 -7.16 35.33
CA GLY A 221 -27.05 -6.15 34.46
C GLY A 221 -28.35 -6.57 33.76
N GLY A 222 -29.32 -5.63 33.72
CA GLY A 222 -30.54 -5.72 32.93
C GLY A 222 -30.33 -5.32 31.46
N SER A 223 -31.43 -5.05 30.74
CA SER A 223 -31.43 -4.77 29.29
C SER A 223 -30.45 -3.67 28.88
N LEU A 224 -29.73 -3.91 27.77
CA LEU A 224 -28.84 -2.93 27.15
C LEU A 224 -29.64 -1.85 26.42
N GLN A 225 -29.19 -0.59 26.52
CA GLN A 225 -29.76 0.54 25.79
C GLN A 225 -28.66 1.53 25.35
N VAL A 226 -28.82 2.11 24.17
CA VAL A 226 -27.94 3.17 23.67
C VAL A 226 -28.63 4.52 23.90
N ASN A 227 -27.97 5.44 24.58
CA ASN A 227 -28.44 6.81 24.74
C ASN A 227 -27.28 7.79 24.50
N ALA A 228 -27.52 8.82 23.69
CA ALA A 228 -26.52 9.85 23.33
C ALA A 228 -25.17 9.29 22.84
N GLY A 229 -25.19 8.18 22.09
CA GLY A 229 -23.97 7.54 21.56
C GLY A 229 -23.18 6.70 22.57
N GLN A 230 -23.71 6.51 23.79
CA GLN A 230 -23.10 5.69 24.83
C GLN A 230 -23.97 4.47 25.12
N LEU A 231 -23.35 3.28 25.14
CA LEU A 231 -24.03 2.04 25.54
C LEU A 231 -24.15 2.01 27.07
N ASN A 232 -25.34 1.73 27.57
CA ASN A 232 -25.66 1.64 28.99
C ASN A 232 -26.36 0.31 29.29
N PHE A 233 -26.20 -0.20 30.50
CA PHE A 233 -27.01 -1.29 31.03
C PHE A 233 -27.85 -0.79 32.20
N LEU A 234 -29.07 -1.32 32.33
CA LEU A 234 -29.95 -0.97 33.45
C LEU A 234 -29.58 -1.80 34.68
N GLN A 235 -29.15 -1.16 35.76
CA GLN A 235 -28.89 -1.82 37.04
C GLN A 235 -29.71 -1.13 38.14
N ASN A 236 -30.60 -1.87 38.80
CA ASN A 236 -31.45 -1.37 39.89
C ASN A 236 -32.20 -0.07 39.53
N GLY A 237 -32.68 0.05 38.29
CA GLY A 237 -33.42 1.23 37.81
C GLY A 237 -32.54 2.42 37.40
N VAL A 238 -31.21 2.29 37.45
CA VAL A 238 -30.25 3.33 37.04
C VAL A 238 -29.49 2.87 35.80
N TYR A 239 -29.33 3.76 34.82
CA TYR A 239 -28.52 3.50 33.64
C TYR A 239 -27.04 3.69 33.97
N VAL A 240 -26.25 2.63 33.81
CA VAL A 240 -24.80 2.65 34.05
C VAL A 240 -24.09 2.48 32.70
N PRO A 241 -23.11 3.34 32.38
CA PRO A 241 -22.39 3.24 31.12
C PRO A 241 -21.55 1.96 31.06
N VAL A 242 -21.63 1.27 29.92
CA VAL A 242 -20.78 0.12 29.61
C VAL A 242 -19.41 0.67 29.24
N LEU A 243 -18.44 0.44 30.12
CA LEU A 243 -17.04 0.66 29.80
C LEU A 243 -16.54 -0.55 29.01
N VAL A 244 -16.29 -0.36 27.71
CA VAL A 244 -15.64 -1.37 26.87
C VAL A 244 -14.14 -1.29 27.13
N SER A 245 -13.67 -1.98 28.15
CA SER A 245 -12.25 -2.34 28.23
C SER A 245 -12.00 -3.41 27.17
N LYS A 246 -10.94 -3.26 26.37
CA LYS A 246 -10.47 -4.32 25.47
C LYS A 246 -10.13 -5.52 26.36
N ALA A 247 -11.02 -6.50 26.39
CA ALA A 247 -10.80 -7.71 27.16
C ALA A 247 -9.60 -8.42 26.54
N GLU A 248 -8.47 -8.42 27.24
CA GLU A 248 -7.48 -9.46 27.00
C GLU A 248 -8.20 -10.78 27.27
N VAL A 249 -8.31 -11.61 26.25
CA VAL A 249 -8.75 -12.99 26.39
C VAL A 249 -7.70 -13.68 27.26
N ARG A 250 -7.93 -13.66 28.57
CA ARG A 250 -7.23 -14.49 29.54
C ARG A 250 -8.22 -15.55 29.97
N ASP A 251 -8.03 -16.76 29.44
CA ASP A 251 -8.56 -17.95 30.08
C ASP A 251 -8.15 -17.95 31.55
N GLY A 252 -9.12 -18.30 32.39
CA GLY A 252 -9.13 -17.93 33.80
C GLY A 252 -7.96 -18.47 34.61
N HIS A 253 -7.54 -17.67 35.60
CA HIS A 253 -7.65 -17.99 37.03
C HIS A 253 -7.40 -16.70 37.82
N LEU A 254 -8.16 -16.54 38.91
CA LEU A 254 -8.03 -15.45 39.87
C LEU A 254 -6.73 -15.60 40.68
N GLU A 255 -6.25 -14.45 41.17
CA GLU A 255 -5.15 -14.22 42.13
C GLU A 255 -3.73 -14.20 41.53
N ASP A 256 -3.14 -13.02 41.32
CA ASP A 256 -2.24 -12.41 42.31
C ASP A 256 -1.73 -11.03 41.82
N VAL A 257 -1.31 -10.22 42.78
CA VAL A 257 -0.96 -8.80 42.70
C VAL A 257 0.33 -8.56 41.90
N GLY A 258 0.26 -7.62 40.96
CA GLY A 258 1.37 -6.73 40.57
C GLY A 258 2.70 -7.37 40.18
N LYS A 259 2.83 -7.82 38.92
CA LYS A 259 4.10 -7.80 38.19
C LYS A 259 3.85 -7.38 36.74
N GLU A 260 4.52 -6.32 36.31
CA GLU A 260 4.61 -5.90 34.92
C GLU A 260 5.01 -7.11 34.07
N CYS A 261 4.12 -7.57 33.19
CA CYS A 261 4.41 -8.60 32.22
C CYS A 261 4.91 -7.89 30.97
N THR A 262 6.21 -7.65 30.90
CA THR A 262 6.87 -7.26 29.66
C THR A 262 6.85 -8.45 28.71
N GLU A 263 6.20 -8.29 27.55
CA GLU A 263 6.29 -9.29 26.48
C GLU A 263 7.77 -9.50 26.11
N PRO A 264 8.23 -10.77 26.02
CA PRO A 264 9.62 -11.07 25.75
C PRO A 264 10.01 -10.68 24.31
N THR A 265 11.00 -9.79 24.17
CA THR A 265 11.57 -9.43 22.87
C THR A 265 12.46 -10.55 22.35
N TRP A 266 11.93 -11.41 21.48
CA TRP A 266 12.69 -12.48 20.83
C TRP A 266 13.65 -11.94 19.77
N THR A 267 14.94 -12.17 19.93
CA THR A 267 15.94 -11.82 18.91
C THR A 267 16.36 -13.06 18.12
N LYS A 268 16.94 -12.85 16.94
CA LYS A 268 17.42 -13.93 16.06
C LYS A 268 18.49 -14.79 16.75
N GLU A 269 19.34 -14.18 17.58
CA GLU A 269 20.37 -14.87 18.33
C GLU A 269 19.76 -15.83 19.37
N VAL A 270 18.67 -15.40 20.01
CA VAL A 270 17.92 -16.23 20.96
C VAL A 270 17.23 -17.38 20.24
N ASP A 271 16.59 -17.13 19.09
CA ASP A 271 15.93 -18.18 18.30
C ASP A 271 16.93 -19.25 17.80
N MET A 272 18.11 -18.83 17.33
CA MET A 272 19.16 -19.77 16.93
C MET A 272 19.69 -20.57 18.13
N PHE A 273 19.78 -19.95 19.30
CA PHE A 273 20.22 -20.62 20.52
C PHE A 273 19.20 -21.67 20.99
N ILE A 274 17.90 -21.35 20.91
CA ILE A 274 16.79 -22.28 21.18
C ILE A 274 16.86 -23.48 20.23
N LEU A 275 16.98 -23.26 18.93
CA LEU A 275 17.03 -24.33 17.93
C LEU A 275 18.29 -25.20 18.03
N LYS A 276 19.45 -24.61 18.38
CA LYS A 276 20.67 -25.39 18.65
C LYS A 276 20.49 -26.29 19.87
N THR A 277 19.97 -25.73 20.96
CA THR A 277 19.72 -26.49 22.19
C THR A 277 18.70 -27.62 21.96
N TYR A 278 17.70 -27.39 21.11
CA TYR A 278 16.75 -28.42 20.68
C TYR A 278 17.43 -29.57 19.92
N ASN A 279 18.38 -29.26 19.04
CA ASN A 279 19.12 -30.29 18.27
C ASN A 279 20.21 -30.99 19.09
N ASP A 280 20.74 -30.35 20.13
CA ASP A 280 21.84 -30.88 20.95
C ASP A 280 21.34 -31.78 22.10
N ILE A 281 20.04 -31.74 22.43
CA ILE A 281 19.43 -32.53 23.49
C ILE A 281 18.53 -33.59 22.86
N ASP A 282 18.97 -34.85 22.91
CA ASP A 282 18.12 -36.00 22.57
C ASP A 282 17.12 -36.24 23.71
N GLY A 283 15.98 -35.54 23.66
CA GLY A 283 15.00 -35.54 24.74
C GLY A 283 13.64 -34.98 24.33
N SER A 284 12.70 -34.98 25.27
CA SER A 284 11.37 -34.39 25.06
C SER A 284 11.43 -32.86 25.07
N ASN A 285 10.45 -32.18 24.45
CA ASN A 285 10.38 -30.71 24.43
C ASN A 285 10.44 -30.10 25.84
N ASP A 286 9.91 -30.78 26.85
CA ASP A 286 9.94 -30.35 28.25
C ASP A 286 11.37 -30.31 28.82
N GLU A 287 12.23 -31.24 28.45
CA GLU A 287 13.64 -31.27 28.87
C GLU A 287 14.43 -30.12 28.24
N VAL A 288 14.15 -29.84 26.96
CA VAL A 288 14.73 -28.69 26.24
C VAL A 288 14.28 -27.37 26.86
N VAL A 289 13.00 -27.21 27.19
CA VAL A 289 12.46 -26.01 27.85
C VAL A 289 13.06 -25.82 29.24
N ASN A 290 13.26 -26.90 30.00
CA ASN A 290 13.88 -26.84 31.31
C ASN A 290 15.35 -26.38 31.26
N GLU A 291 16.12 -26.85 30.26
CA GLU A 291 17.50 -26.43 30.06
C GLU A 291 17.58 -24.96 29.59
N LEU A 292 16.70 -24.55 28.68
CA LEU A 292 16.63 -23.18 28.16
C LEU A 292 16.21 -22.17 29.23
N ALA A 293 15.32 -22.54 30.14
CA ALA A 293 14.87 -21.68 31.24
C ALA A 293 15.97 -21.38 32.26
N GLN A 294 17.06 -22.15 32.28
CA GLN A 294 18.24 -21.84 33.10
C GLN A 294 19.19 -20.84 32.41
N LYS A 295 19.09 -20.69 31.08
CA LYS A 295 20.04 -19.95 30.25
C LYS A 295 19.49 -18.66 29.65
N ILE A 296 18.17 -18.52 29.60
CA ILE A 296 17.48 -17.37 28.99
C ILE A 296 16.54 -16.74 30.02
N PRO A 297 16.49 -15.40 30.14
CA PRO A 297 15.67 -14.71 31.14
C PRO A 297 14.18 -14.65 30.78
N TYR A 298 13.58 -15.76 30.36
CA TYR A 298 12.16 -15.88 30.03
C TYR A 298 11.50 -17.01 30.83
N SER A 299 10.19 -16.90 31.03
CA SER A 299 9.42 -17.96 31.67
C SER A 299 9.42 -19.23 30.81
N LYS A 300 9.34 -20.39 31.47
CA LYS A 300 9.25 -21.70 30.80
C LYS A 300 8.12 -21.73 29.76
N GLU A 301 6.97 -21.17 30.13
CA GLU A 301 5.79 -21.09 29.25
C GLU A 301 6.07 -20.25 27.98
N ASN A 302 6.80 -19.15 28.09
CA ASN A 302 7.18 -18.33 26.95
C ASN A 302 8.20 -19.03 26.05
N ILE A 303 9.16 -19.74 26.65
CA ILE A 303 10.17 -20.53 25.94
C ILE A 303 9.52 -21.70 25.21
N GLU A 304 8.59 -22.41 25.84
CA GLU A 304 7.85 -23.53 25.25
C GLU A 304 7.01 -23.09 24.05
N ARG A 305 6.24 -22.00 24.19
CA ARG A 305 5.48 -21.43 23.05
C ARG A 305 6.41 -21.02 21.91
N ARG A 306 7.57 -20.42 22.21
CA ARG A 306 8.53 -20.00 21.18
C ARG A 306 9.20 -21.20 20.50
N LEU A 307 9.59 -22.22 21.26
CA LEU A 307 10.18 -23.45 20.74
C LEU A 307 9.19 -24.17 19.82
N ASN A 308 7.94 -24.37 20.24
CA ASN A 308 6.90 -25.00 19.43
C ASN A 308 6.65 -24.22 18.14
N PHE A 309 6.64 -22.88 18.20
CA PHE A 309 6.56 -22.03 17.01
C PHE A 309 7.76 -22.24 16.06
N LEU A 310 8.99 -22.22 16.58
CA LEU A 310 10.19 -22.36 15.75
C LEU A 310 10.31 -23.75 15.11
N VAL A 311 9.95 -24.81 15.84
CA VAL A 311 9.94 -26.18 15.31
C VAL A 311 8.83 -26.36 14.27
N SER A 312 7.68 -25.71 14.42
CA SER A 312 6.58 -25.78 13.42
C SER A 312 6.91 -25.20 12.04
N LEU A 313 8.04 -24.50 11.91
CA LEU A 313 8.53 -23.94 10.65
C LEU A 313 9.40 -24.94 9.85
N PHE A 314 9.65 -26.13 10.38
CA PHE A 314 10.43 -27.22 9.77
C PHE A 314 9.59 -28.49 9.66
#